data_AF-A0A349K5I7-F1
#
_entry.id   AF-A0A349K5I7-F1
#
_cell.length_a   1.000
_cell.length_b   1.000
_cell.length_c   1.000
_cell.angle_alpha   90.00
_cell.angle_beta   90.00
_cell.angle_gamma   90.00
#
_symmetry.space_group_name_H-M   'P 1'
#
loop_
_entity.id
_entity.type
_entity.pdbx_description
1 polymer ?
#
loop_
_entity_poly.entity_id
_entity_poly.type
_entity_poly.pdbx_seq_one_letter_code
_entity_poly.pdbx_strand_id
1 'polypeptide(L)'
;MAEIDSSLDIEKISSLCKRRGFVYQSSEIYGGLASTWDYGPLGVELKRNVKDHWWSTMVWERDDMVGLDASILMHPDTWRASGHLESFTDPLVECSDCNRRYREDHIETE
;
A
#
# COMPACT_ATOMS: atom_id res chain seq x y z
N MET A 1 -28.87 15.35 19.87
CA MET A 1 -27.96 15.03 18.74
C MET A 1 -26.64 14.65 19.37
N ALA A 2 -26.20 13.40 19.20
CA ALA A 2 -24.89 12.98 19.69
C ALA A 2 -23.81 13.77 18.95
N GLU A 3 -22.89 14.35 19.70
CA GLU A 3 -21.68 14.98 19.17
C GLU A 3 -20.92 13.94 18.34
N ILE A 4 -20.69 14.24 17.06
CA ILE A 4 -19.80 13.44 16.22
C ILE A 4 -18.39 13.86 16.60
N ASP A 5 -17.75 13.06 17.45
CA ASP A 5 -16.30 13.10 17.64
C ASP A 5 -15.64 13.05 16.26
N SER A 6 -14.98 14.14 15.88
CA SER A 6 -14.39 14.34 14.56
C SER A 6 -13.05 13.62 14.41
N SER A 7 -12.57 12.91 15.43
CA SER A 7 -11.37 12.08 15.34
C SER A 7 -11.71 10.73 14.70
N LEU A 8 -11.38 10.58 13.42
CA LEU A 8 -11.42 9.30 12.73
C LEU A 8 -10.39 8.36 13.38
N ASP A 9 -10.88 7.38 14.12
CA ASP A 9 -10.06 6.36 14.75
C ASP A 9 -9.75 5.23 13.76
N ILE A 10 -8.47 5.13 13.37
CA ILE A 10 -7.97 4.13 12.43
C ILE A 10 -8.20 2.71 12.96
N GLU A 11 -8.17 2.48 14.27
CA GLU A 11 -8.42 1.16 14.83
C GLU A 11 -9.88 0.75 14.63
N LYS A 12 -10.83 1.68 14.81
CA LYS A 12 -12.25 1.45 14.52
C LYS A 12 -12.48 1.13 13.04
N ILE A 13 -11.80 1.84 12.13
CA ILE A 13 -11.90 1.61 10.69
C ILE A 13 -11.33 0.24 10.32
N SER A 14 -10.12 -0.08 10.80
CA SER A 14 -9.47 -1.38 10.58
C SER A 14 -10.33 -2.55 11.07
N SER A 15 -10.90 -2.41 12.28
CA SER A 15 -11.84 -3.38 12.85
C SER A 15 -13.08 -3.57 11.99
N LEU A 16 -13.65 -2.49 11.45
CA LEU A 16 -14.78 -2.55 10.52
C LEU A 16 -14.39 -3.26 9.22
N CYS A 17 -13.25 -2.90 8.62
CA CYS A 17 -12.75 -3.49 7.38
C CYS A 17 -12.59 -5.01 7.52
N LYS A 18 -11.97 -5.47 8.61
CA LYS A 18 -11.83 -6.89 8.90
C LYS A 18 -13.18 -7.57 9.11
N ARG A 19 -14.06 -7.01 9.95
CA ARG A 19 -15.37 -7.61 10.27
C ARG A 19 -16.33 -7.68 9.08
N ARG A 20 -16.20 -6.77 8.11
CA ARG A 20 -17.11 -6.66 6.96
C ARG A 20 -16.52 -7.24 5.68
N GLY A 21 -15.31 -7.78 5.71
CA GLY A 21 -14.68 -8.40 4.55
C GLY A 21 -14.22 -7.43 3.48
N PHE A 22 -13.61 -6.32 3.92
CA PHE A 22 -12.88 -5.41 3.06
C PHE A 22 -11.41 -5.81 2.93
N VAL A 23 -10.68 -5.83 4.05
CA VAL A 23 -9.22 -6.06 4.05
C VAL A 23 -8.84 -6.97 5.22
N TYR A 24 -7.93 -7.91 4.96
CA TYR A 24 -7.37 -8.83 5.93
C TYR A 24 -5.84 -8.75 5.93
N GLN A 25 -5.22 -9.05 7.07
CA GLN A 25 -3.77 -9.25 7.13
C GLN A 25 -3.43 -10.50 6.33
N SER A 26 -2.54 -10.40 5.34
CA SER A 26 -2.20 -11.59 4.56
C SER A 26 -1.46 -12.60 5.42
N SER A 27 -1.76 -13.88 5.20
CA SER A 27 -1.23 -15.01 5.98
C SER A 27 -1.51 -14.92 7.50
N GLU A 28 -2.62 -14.29 7.91
CA GLU A 28 -2.97 -14.06 9.32
C GLU A 28 -2.88 -15.32 10.19
N ILE A 29 -3.39 -16.46 9.70
CA ILE A 29 -3.38 -17.73 10.44
C ILE A 29 -1.96 -18.30 10.69
N TYR A 30 -0.95 -17.73 10.04
CA TYR A 30 0.48 -18.08 10.18
C TYR A 30 1.28 -16.97 10.85
N GLY A 31 0.62 -16.00 11.49
CA GLY A 31 1.28 -14.87 12.17
C GLY A 31 1.34 -13.58 11.34
N GLY A 32 0.83 -13.60 10.10
CA GLY A 32 0.79 -12.43 9.23
C GLY A 32 2.12 -12.14 8.54
N LEU A 33 2.04 -11.56 7.35
CA LEU A 33 3.21 -11.03 6.63
C LEU A 33 3.17 -9.51 6.57
N ALA A 34 4.10 -8.85 7.24
CA ALA A 34 4.17 -7.40 7.30
C ALA A 34 4.10 -6.76 5.90
N SER A 35 3.38 -5.65 5.80
CA SER A 35 3.19 -4.89 4.56
C SER A 35 2.46 -5.63 3.43
N THR A 36 1.73 -6.71 3.73
CA THR A 36 0.90 -7.43 2.75
C THR A 36 -0.52 -7.68 3.26
N TRP A 37 -1.50 -7.51 2.37
CA TRP A 37 -2.92 -7.55 2.72
C TRP A 37 -3.75 -8.20 1.62
N ASP A 38 -4.80 -8.91 2.04
CA ASP A 38 -5.74 -9.60 1.15
C ASP A 38 -7.08 -8.84 1.14
N TYR A 39 -7.64 -8.63 -0.05
CA TYR A 39 -8.95 -7.99 -0.21
C TYR A 39 -10.06 -9.04 -0.11
N GLY A 40 -11.00 -8.85 0.81
CA GLY A 40 -12.18 -9.70 0.96
C GLY A 40 -13.28 -9.40 -0.07
N PRO A 41 -14.47 -10.04 0.06
CA PRO A 41 -15.55 -9.92 -0.93
C PRO A 41 -16.01 -8.48 -1.19
N LEU A 42 -16.17 -7.65 -0.16
CA LEU A 42 -16.55 -6.24 -0.34
C LEU A 42 -15.36 -5.39 -0.77
N GLY A 43 -14.15 -5.75 -0.33
CA GLY A 43 -12.93 -5.03 -0.66
C GLY A 43 -12.54 -5.16 -2.13
N VAL A 44 -12.71 -6.35 -2.73
CA VAL A 44 -12.39 -6.56 -4.14
C VAL A 44 -13.34 -5.79 -5.04
N GLU A 45 -14.63 -5.75 -4.73
CA GLU A 45 -15.63 -4.95 -5.46
C GLU A 45 -15.34 -3.46 -5.33
N LEU A 46 -15.06 -2.96 -4.12
CA LEU A 46 -14.68 -1.57 -3.91
C LEU A 46 -13.42 -1.20 -4.71
N LYS A 47 -12.36 -2.02 -4.61
CA LYS A 47 -11.11 -1.81 -5.34
C LYS A 47 -11.35 -1.79 -6.85
N ARG A 48 -12.17 -2.71 -7.36
CA ARG A 48 -12.54 -2.77 -8.77
C ARG A 48 -13.29 -1.51 -9.21
N ASN A 49 -14.30 -1.09 -8.47
CA ASN A 49 -15.07 0.12 -8.79
C ASN A 49 -14.19 1.37 -8.85
N VAL A 50 -13.24 1.52 -7.92
CA VAL A 50 -12.27 2.63 -7.93
C VAL A 50 -11.37 2.56 -9.17
N LYS A 51 -10.83 1.38 -9.50
CA LYS A 51 -9.99 1.19 -10.69
C LYS A 51 -10.76 1.47 -11.99
N ASP A 52 -11.97 0.94 -12.12
CA ASP A 52 -12.80 1.06 -13.32
C ASP A 52 -13.23 2.52 -13.53
N HIS A 53 -13.60 3.22 -12.45
CA HIS A 53 -13.92 4.64 -12.50
C HIS A 53 -12.71 5.48 -12.91
N TRP A 54 -11.54 5.24 -12.29
CA TRP A 54 -10.31 5.94 -12.66
C TRP A 54 -9.95 5.72 -14.13
N TRP A 55 -10.07 4.49 -14.62
CA TRP A 55 -9.76 4.15 -16.02
C TRP A 55 -10.70 4.86 -17.00
N SER A 56 -12.01 4.87 -16.73
CA SER A 56 -12.98 5.61 -17.53
C SER A 56 -12.59 7.08 -17.63
N THR A 57 -12.38 7.73 -16.48
CA THR A 57 -12.12 9.17 -16.43
C THR A 57 -10.77 9.56 -17.02
N MET A 58 -9.71 8.78 -16.77
CA MET A 58 -8.37 9.15 -17.21
C MET A 58 -8.02 8.67 -18.62
N VAL A 59 -8.58 7.55 -19.07
CA VAL A 59 -8.19 6.94 -20.35
C VAL A 59 -9.28 7.07 -21.41
N TRP A 60 -10.56 6.88 -21.07
CA TRP A 60 -11.63 6.91 -22.07
C TRP A 60 -12.22 8.30 -22.30
N GLU A 61 -12.34 9.11 -21.25
CA GLU A 61 -12.92 10.45 -21.33
C GLU A 61 -11.92 11.52 -21.81
N ARG A 62 -10.65 11.15 -21.98
CA ARG A 62 -9.57 12.05 -22.42
C ARG A 62 -9.02 11.62 -23.77
N ASP A 63 -8.80 12.58 -24.66
CA ASP A 63 -8.26 12.34 -25.99
C ASP A 63 -6.72 12.21 -26.03
N ASP A 64 -6.04 12.40 -24.89
CA ASP A 64 -4.58 12.51 -24.79
C ASP A 64 -3.92 11.40 -23.97
N MET A 65 -4.65 10.33 -23.66
CA MET A 65 -4.19 9.22 -22.81
C MET A 65 -4.39 7.87 -23.51
N VAL A 66 -3.43 6.95 -23.33
CA VAL A 66 -3.47 5.60 -23.92
C VAL A 66 -3.25 4.57 -22.83
N GLY A 67 -4.11 3.54 -22.79
CA GLY A 67 -3.98 2.43 -21.86
C GLY A 67 -2.82 1.50 -22.21
N LEU A 68 -2.10 1.02 -21.19
CA LEU A 68 -0.99 0.07 -21.32
C LEU A 68 -1.06 -0.94 -20.16
N ASP A 69 -0.73 -2.20 -20.43
CA ASP A 69 -0.54 -3.25 -19.42
C ASP A 69 0.82 -3.92 -19.64
N ALA A 70 1.66 -3.94 -18.60
CA ALA A 70 3.05 -4.37 -18.67
C ALA A 70 3.34 -5.47 -17.65
N SER A 71 4.37 -6.29 -17.92
CA SER A 71 4.79 -7.35 -17.01
C SER A 71 5.47 -6.80 -15.75
N ILE A 72 5.25 -7.48 -14.61
CA ILE A 72 5.90 -7.13 -13.33
C ILE A 72 7.40 -7.43 -13.36
N LEU A 73 7.80 -8.56 -13.95
CA LEU A 73 9.20 -8.92 -14.10
C LEU A 73 9.79 -8.18 -15.30
N MET A 74 10.93 -7.54 -15.09
CA MET A 74 11.62 -6.73 -16.10
C MET A 74 13.10 -7.10 -16.19
N HIS A 75 13.72 -6.84 -17.35
CA HIS A 75 15.15 -7.02 -17.56
C HIS A 75 15.95 -6.10 -16.62
N PRO A 76 17.05 -6.55 -15.98
CA PRO A 76 17.82 -5.75 -15.02
C PRO A 76 18.29 -4.39 -15.54
N ASP A 77 18.62 -4.32 -16.83
CA ASP A 77 19.10 -3.09 -17.47
C ASP A 77 18.04 -1.97 -17.46
N THR A 78 16.75 -2.30 -17.42
CA THR A 78 15.67 -1.32 -17.27
C THR A 78 15.77 -0.60 -15.93
N TRP A 79 16.05 -1.33 -14.85
CA TRP A 79 16.21 -0.76 -13.50
C TRP A 79 17.50 0.06 -13.39
N ARG A 80 18.56 -0.35 -14.11
CA ARG A 80 19.80 0.43 -14.18
C ARG A 80 19.60 1.74 -14.94
N ALA A 81 19.02 1.68 -16.13
CA ALA A 81 18.82 2.86 -16.98
C ALA A 81 17.88 3.89 -16.35
N SER A 82 16.92 3.45 -15.52
CA SER A 82 16.02 4.33 -14.77
C SER A 82 16.60 4.85 -13.45
N GLY A 83 17.81 4.41 -13.05
CA GLY A 83 18.48 4.84 -11.82
C GLY A 83 17.99 4.18 -10.53
N HIS A 84 17.02 3.25 -10.59
CA HIS A 84 16.47 2.59 -9.41
C HIS A 84 17.52 1.82 -8.62
N LEU A 85 18.53 1.25 -9.29
CA LEU A 85 19.60 0.51 -8.61
C LEU A 85 20.48 1.39 -7.70
N GLU A 86 20.55 2.70 -7.97
CA GLU A 86 21.40 3.63 -7.23
C GLU A 86 20.61 4.45 -6.20
N SER A 87 19.35 4.79 -6.52
CA SER A 87 18.58 5.79 -5.76
C SER A 87 17.36 5.24 -5.02
N PHE A 88 16.88 4.04 -5.35
CA PHE A 88 15.67 3.49 -4.70
C PHE A 88 16.03 2.73 -3.41
N THR A 89 16.54 3.48 -2.42
CA THR A 89 16.93 2.96 -1.11
C THR A 89 16.58 3.95 -0.01
N ASP A 90 16.15 3.44 1.13
CA ASP A 90 15.96 4.20 2.36
C ASP A 90 17.10 3.84 3.34
N PRO A 91 17.78 4.82 3.98
CA PRO A 91 18.82 4.54 4.97
C PRO A 91 18.27 3.73 6.15
N LEU A 92 19.01 2.68 6.51
CA LEU A 92 18.66 1.77 7.60
C LEU A 92 19.74 1.83 8.68
N VAL A 93 19.33 2.06 9.91
CA VAL A 93 20.22 2.07 11.09
C VAL A 93 19.90 0.89 12.00
N GLU A 94 20.89 0.42 12.75
CA GLU A 94 20.78 -0.74 13.64
C GLU A 94 21.09 -0.34 15.08
N CYS A 95 20.21 -0.70 16.01
CA CYS A 95 20.48 -0.55 17.43
C CYS A 95 21.48 -1.62 17.88
N SER A 96 22.65 -1.22 18.36
CA SER A 96 23.72 -2.14 18.78
C SER A 96 23.35 -3.07 19.93
N ASP A 97 22.39 -2.69 20.77
CA ASP A 97 22.03 -3.45 21.97
C ASP A 97 21.00 -4.55 21.67
N CYS A 98 20.09 -4.31 20.72
CA CYS A 98 19.01 -5.24 20.40
C CYS A 98 19.03 -5.78 18.96
N ASN A 99 19.98 -5.33 18.13
CA ASN A 99 20.15 -5.67 16.71
C ASN A 99 18.88 -5.46 15.87
N ARG A 100 17.98 -4.57 16.31
CA ARG A 100 16.79 -4.18 15.54
C ARG A 100 17.17 -3.09 14.57
N ARG A 101 16.58 -3.20 13.37
CA ARG A 101 16.81 -2.27 12.27
C ARG A 101 15.62 -1.35 12.10
N TYR A 102 15.91 -0.08 11.87
CA TYR A 102 14.94 0.99 11.75
C TYR A 102 15.29 1.82 10.54
N ARG A 103 14.27 2.32 9.84
CA ARG A 103 14.50 3.37 8.86
C ARG A 103 14.95 4.63 9.61
N GLU A 104 16.02 5.24 9.14
CA GLU A 104 16.63 6.41 9.80
C GLU A 104 15.64 7.55 9.98
N ASP A 105 14.79 7.80 8.97
CA ASP A 105 13.80 8.88 8.96
C ASP A 105 12.60 8.64 9.91
N HIS A 106 12.45 7.45 10.45
CA HIS A 106 11.37 7.09 11.39
C HIS A 106 11.81 7.19 12.86
N ILE A 107 13.07 7.52 13.13
CA ILE A 107 13.57 7.70 14.49
C ILE A 107 13.40 9.17 14.85
N GLU A 108 12.56 9.45 15.86
CA GLU A 108 12.51 10.77 16.46
C GLU A 108 13.86 11.06 17.12
N THR A 109 14.57 12.05 16.59
CA THR A 109 15.81 12.55 17.16
C THR A 109 15.42 13.60 18.21
N GLU A 110 15.34 13.20 19.48
CA GLU A 110 15.51 14.12 20.61
C GLU A 110 16.97 14.10 21.07
#